data_AF-A0A9W6PEE3-F1
#
_entry.id   AF-A0A9W6PEE3-F1
#
_cell.length_a   1.000
_cell.length_b   1.000
_cell.length_c   1.000
_cell.angle_alpha   90.00
_cell.angle_beta   90.00
_cell.angle_gamma   90.00
#
_symmetry.space_group_name_H-M   'P 1'
#
loop_
_entity.id
_entity.type
_entity.pdbx_description
1 polymer ?
#
loop_
_entity_poly.entity_id
_entity_poly.type
_entity_poly.pdbx_seq_one_letter_code
_entity_poly.pdbx_strand_id
1 'polypeptide(L)'
;MVRRIGELIAAHYPGARFERAPMPAGDPLGGCVDTRLAAELLGWAPAIGLADGIDRYVAWLRSTPGAVPDWFTADGPSAALAA
;
A
#
# COMPACT_ATOMS: atom_id res chain seq x y z
N MET A 1 1.08 7.85 -8.87
CA MET A 1 1.60 7.30 -7.59
C MET A 1 1.28 5.82 -7.42
N VAL A 2 0.01 5.40 -7.46
CA VAL A 2 -0.43 4.00 -7.24
C VAL A 2 0.32 2.97 -8.09
N ARG A 3 0.53 3.25 -9.39
CA ARG A 3 1.31 2.35 -10.26
C ARG A 3 2.75 2.11 -9.76
N ARG A 4 3.43 3.14 -9.29
CA ARG A 4 4.81 3.02 -8.78
C ARG A 4 4.85 2.15 -7.51
N ILE A 5 3.87 2.29 -6.63
CA ILE A 5 3.74 1.44 -5.43
C ILE A 5 3.54 -0.02 -5.87
N GLY A 6 2.63 -0.26 -6.82
CA GLY A 6 2.40 -1.60 -7.34
C GLY A 6 3.64 -2.23 -7.98
N GLU A 7 4.45 -1.46 -8.72
CA GLU A 7 5.71 -1.95 -9.30
C GLU A 7 6.73 -2.36 -8.22
N LEU A 8 6.85 -1.57 -7.16
CA LEU A 8 7.72 -1.91 -6.03
C LEU A 8 7.24 -3.19 -5.33
N ILE A 9 5.93 -3.34 -5.13
CA ILE A 9 5.36 -4.56 -4.56
C ILE A 9 5.59 -5.77 -5.49
N ALA A 10 5.38 -5.62 -6.79
CA ALA A 10 5.53 -6.70 -7.77
C ALA A 10 6.94 -7.32 -7.78
N ALA A 11 7.97 -6.54 -7.43
CA ALA A 11 9.34 -7.05 -7.26
C ALA A 11 9.45 -8.15 -6.19
N HIS A 12 8.55 -8.18 -5.19
CA HIS A 12 8.51 -9.21 -4.15
C HIS A 12 7.61 -10.40 -4.49
N TYR A 13 6.76 -10.28 -5.51
CA TYR A 13 5.74 -11.27 -5.88
C TYR A 13 5.76 -11.50 -7.40
N PRO A 14 6.68 -12.32 -7.92
CA PRO A 14 6.85 -12.54 -9.37
C PRO A 14 5.60 -13.08 -10.10
N GLY A 15 4.65 -13.67 -9.37
CA GLY A 15 3.37 -14.13 -9.92
C GLY A 15 2.26 -13.07 -9.94
N ALA A 16 2.50 -11.88 -9.40
CA ALA A 16 1.52 -10.80 -9.37
C ALA A 16 1.31 -10.22 -10.78
N ARG A 17 0.08 -9.77 -11.04
CA ARG A 17 -0.34 -9.20 -12.33
C ARG A 17 -1.06 -7.89 -12.11
N PHE A 18 -0.85 -6.95 -13.03
CA PHE A 18 -1.55 -5.67 -13.03
C PHE A 18 -2.84 -5.78 -13.82
N GLU A 19 -3.95 -5.46 -13.17
CA GLU A 19 -5.26 -5.36 -13.80
C GLU A 19 -5.68 -3.89 -13.87
N ARG A 20 -6.34 -3.50 -14.96
CA ARG A 20 -6.88 -2.15 -15.12
C ARG A 20 -8.36 -2.18 -14.82
N ALA A 21 -8.78 -1.37 -13.85
CA ALA A 21 -10.18 -1.16 -13.50
C ALA A 21 -10.53 0.34 -13.69
N PRO A 22 -11.83 0.68 -13.82
CA PRO A 22 -12.28 2.06 -13.75
C PRO A 22 -11.86 2.73 -12.43
N MET A 23 -11.63 4.04 -12.47
CA MET A 23 -11.39 4.82 -11.25
C MET A 23 -12.64 4.81 -10.37
N PRO A 24 -12.55 4.44 -9.09
CA PRO A 24 -13.70 4.49 -8.18
C PRO A 24 -14.27 5.91 -8.07
N ALA A 25 -15.59 6.01 -7.91
CA ALA A 25 -16.24 7.30 -7.74
C ALA A 25 -15.72 8.00 -6.47
N GLY A 26 -15.27 9.24 -6.60
CA GLY A 26 -14.76 10.04 -5.49
C GLY A 26 -13.29 9.77 -5.11
N ASP A 27 -12.58 8.88 -5.82
CA ASP A 27 -11.17 8.63 -5.56
C ASP A 27 -10.32 9.88 -5.92
N PRO A 28 -9.54 10.44 -4.98
CA PRO A 28 -8.70 11.60 -5.27
C PRO A 28 -7.62 11.25 -6.29
N LEU A 29 -7.34 12.18 -7.20
CA LEU A 29 -6.27 12.00 -8.20
C LEU A 29 -4.86 11.92 -7.58
N GLY A 30 -4.72 12.37 -6.33
CA GLY A 30 -3.49 12.30 -5.55
C GLY A 30 -3.53 13.23 -4.33
N GLY A 31 -2.45 13.19 -3.56
CA GLY A 31 -2.26 14.06 -2.41
C GLY A 31 -0.79 14.10 -2.00
N CYS A 32 -0.37 15.23 -1.43
CA CYS A 32 0.96 15.42 -0.86
C CYS A 32 0.80 16.21 0.45
N VAL A 33 1.40 15.72 1.53
CA VAL A 33 1.34 16.36 2.83
C VAL A 33 2.56 17.28 2.99
N ASP A 34 2.31 18.55 3.29
CA ASP A 34 3.35 19.47 3.72
C ASP A 34 3.72 19.18 5.18
N THR A 35 4.96 18.78 5.42
CA THR A 35 5.47 18.37 6.74
C THR A 35 6.34 19.45 7.40
N ARG A 36 6.46 20.64 6.80
CA ARG A 36 7.32 21.72 7.32
C ARG A 36 6.99 22.10 8.76
N LEU A 37 5.71 22.21 9.10
CA LEU A 37 5.30 22.58 10.45
C LEU A 37 5.73 21.55 11.51
N ALA A 38 5.68 20.26 11.17
CA ALA A 38 6.15 19.20 12.05
C ALA A 38 7.69 19.23 12.21
N ALA A 39 8.41 19.56 11.15
CA ALA A 39 9.85 19.77 11.21
C ALA A 39 10.22 20.98 12.08
N GLU A 40 9.52 22.11 11.92
CA GLU A 40 9.78 23.35 12.65
C GLU A 40 9.48 23.23 14.14
N LEU A 41 8.33 22.66 14.50
CA LEU A 41 7.87 22.63 15.90
C LEU A 41 8.40 21.43 16.68
N LEU A 42 8.62 20.29 16.00
CA LEU A 42 8.94 19.02 16.66
C LEU A 42 10.33 18.50 16.28
N GLY A 43 11.03 19.12 15.33
CA GLY A 43 12.25 18.55 14.75
C GLY A 43 11.98 17.23 14.02
N TRP A 44 10.72 16.95 13.67
CA TRP A 44 10.32 15.68 13.09
C TRP A 44 10.34 15.71 11.58
N ALA A 45 10.88 14.65 10.97
CA ALA A 45 10.82 14.43 9.53
C ALA A 45 10.66 12.92 9.24
N PRO A 46 10.05 12.54 8.10
CA PRO A 46 10.00 11.15 7.68
C PRO A 46 11.41 10.62 7.41
N ALA A 47 11.76 9.52 8.07
CA ALA A 47 13.09 8.90 7.97
C ALA A 47 13.12 7.64 7.09
N ILE A 48 11.96 7.15 6.64
CA ILE A 48 11.83 5.89 5.90
C ILE A 48 11.34 6.21 4.50
N GLY A 49 12.12 5.82 3.48
CA GLY A 49 11.73 5.94 2.09
C GLY A 49 10.62 4.96 1.71
N LEU A 50 9.93 5.23 0.60
CA LEU A 50 8.82 4.39 0.14
C LEU A 50 9.24 2.93 -0.11
N ALA A 51 10.36 2.71 -0.80
CA ALA A 51 10.87 1.37 -1.08
C ALA A 51 11.23 0.62 0.22
N ASP A 52 12.01 1.25 1.11
CA ASP A 52 12.39 0.67 2.40
C ASP A 52 11.16 0.33 3.27
N GLY A 53 10.13 1.18 3.23
CA GLY A 53 8.88 0.95 3.92
C GLY A 53 8.14 -0.28 3.39
N ILE A 54 8.09 -0.43 2.05
CA ILE A 54 7.50 -1.60 1.39
C ILE A 54 8.27 -2.87 1.74
N ASP A 55 9.61 -2.84 1.66
CA ASP A 55 10.48 -3.98 2.01
C ASP A 55 10.22 -4.45 3.44
N ARG A 56 10.18 -3.50 4.40
CA ARG A 56 9.91 -3.79 5.81
C ARG A 56 8.52 -4.37 6.02
N TYR A 57 7.51 -3.83 5.34
CA TYR A 57 6.14 -4.31 5.46
C TYR A 57 5.97 -5.72 4.89
N VAL A 58 6.57 -6.00 3.74
CA VAL A 58 6.58 -7.34 3.14
C VAL A 58 7.29 -8.34 4.05
N ALA A 59 8.43 -7.96 4.64
CA ALA A 59 9.14 -8.81 5.60
C ALA A 59 8.27 -9.12 6.82
N TRP A 60 7.60 -8.11 7.38
CA TRP A 60 6.69 -8.27 8.50
C TRP A 60 5.49 -9.18 8.18
N LEU A 61 4.87 -9.03 7.00
CA LEU A 61 3.77 -9.90 6.56
C LEU A 61 4.21 -11.36 6.49
N ARG A 62 5.41 -11.64 5.95
CA ARG A 62 5.95 -13.00 5.85
C ARG A 62 6.23 -13.62 7.23
N SER A 63 6.63 -12.81 8.20
CA SER A 63 6.91 -13.29 9.56
C SER A 63 5.68 -13.32 10.48
N THR A 64 4.50 -12.88 10.00
CA THR A 64 3.30 -12.72 10.83
C THR A 64 2.12 -13.52 10.25
N PRO A 65 2.15 -14.87 10.34
CA PRO A 65 1.06 -15.72 9.88
C PRO A 65 -0.20 -15.45 10.73
N GLY A 66 -1.18 -14.76 10.15
CA GLY A 66 -2.39 -14.26 10.83
C GLY A 66 -2.60 -12.75 10.71
N ALA A 67 -1.64 -12.00 10.15
CA ALA A 67 -1.80 -10.57 9.87
C ALA A 67 -2.91 -10.29 8.84
N VAL A 68 -3.13 -11.22 7.91
CA VAL A 68 -4.18 -11.17 6.90
C VAL A 68 -5.35 -12.02 7.38
N PRO A 69 -6.54 -11.43 7.61
CA PRO A 69 -7.72 -12.21 7.99
C PRO A 69 -8.10 -13.22 6.91
N ASP A 70 -8.68 -14.35 7.32
CA ASP A 70 -9.02 -15.45 6.40
C ASP A 70 -9.96 -14.99 5.26
N TRP A 71 -10.87 -14.05 5.54
CA TRP A 71 -11.80 -13.49 4.54
C TRP A 71 -11.11 -12.65 3.44
N PHE A 72 -9.84 -12.29 3.60
CA PHE A 72 -9.04 -11.52 2.64
C PHE A 72 -8.22 -12.43 1.71
N THR A 73 -8.14 -13.74 2.01
CA THR A 73 -7.50 -14.72 1.12
C THR A 73 -8.45 -15.16 0.02
N ALA A 74 -7.94 -15.75 -1.07
CA ALA A 74 -8.66 -15.97 -2.33
C ALA A 74 -9.93 -16.84 -2.24
N ASP A 75 -10.24 -17.40 -1.07
CA ASP A 75 -11.47 -18.13 -0.77
C ASP A 75 -12.59 -17.25 -0.12
N GLY A 76 -12.35 -15.94 0.06
CA GLY A 76 -13.31 -14.92 0.57
C GLY A 76 -13.98 -14.09 -0.54
N PRO A 77 -15.14 -13.43 -0.29
CA PRO A 77 -16.12 -13.11 -1.33
C PRO A 77 -15.60 -12.15 -2.40
N SER A 78 -15.31 -12.72 -3.58
CA SER A 78 -14.85 -12.07 -4.81
C SER A 78 -15.81 -11.02 -5.42
N ALA A 79 -16.78 -10.47 -4.68
CA ALA A 79 -17.82 -9.60 -5.28
C ALA A 79 -18.42 -8.51 -4.37
N ALA A 80 -17.93 -8.25 -3.16
CA ALA A 80 -18.68 -7.42 -2.20
C ALA A 80 -18.32 -5.92 -2.12
N LEU A 81 -17.34 -5.41 -2.86
CA LEU A 81 -16.99 -3.96 -2.86
C LEU A 81 -17.45 -3.25 -4.16
N ALA A 82 -18.70 -3.45 -4.54
CA ALA A 82 -19.34 -2.71 -5.64
C ALA A 82 -20.85 -2.48 -5.44
N ALA A 83 -21.31 -2.30 -4.18
CA ALA A 83 -22.70 -1.96 -3.87
C ALA A 83 -22.80 -0.62 -3.15
#